data_AF-A0A839V4Y4-F1
#
_entry.id   AF-A0A839V4Y4-F1
#
_cell.length_a   1.000
_cell.length_b   1.000
_cell.length_c   1.000
_cell.angle_alpha   90.00
_cell.angle_beta   90.00
_cell.angle_gamma   90.00
#
_symmetry.space_group_name_H-M   'P 1'
#
loop_
_entity.id
_entity.type
_entity.pdbx_description
1 polymer ?
#
loop_
_entity_poly.entity_id
_entity_poly.type
_entity_poly.pdbx_seq_one_letter_code
_entity_poly.pdbx_strand_id
1 'polypeptide(L)'
;MANEIELKLALAETGPEALHHHPRLAGLPTTTTRLGNTYFDTPEGELEAARLALRLRHDDTRLVQTLKTSGRGGGGLSNRGEWEWEVLGPGLDLSKLADLPPMASLGEGVLGRLTPRFSTDFSREIWWWEDDTATLEVALDLGEIRAGERTATIRELELELKDGDEAAMLDLAEILAKTVPLRPSDTSKAARGAALLAGCWTLPEGGTASAWLHRAVVALDALADTGEDAWRDTARQALWRLAALQDARVSEDAQRLAEALHQTHWLTEDFGRRALGLARRLPKVALG
;
A
#
# COMPACT_ATOMS: atom_id res chain seq x y z
N MET A 1 8.05 19.87 4.25
CA MET A 1 7.01 18.83 4.14
C MET A 1 6.98 18.42 2.69
N ALA A 2 7.38 17.19 2.38
CA ALA A 2 7.13 16.62 1.07
C ALA A 2 5.73 15.98 1.12
N ASN A 3 4.95 16.18 0.07
CA ASN A 3 3.69 15.48 -0.10
C ASN A 3 3.95 14.39 -1.14
N GLU A 4 3.95 13.13 -0.73
CA GLU A 4 4.18 12.00 -1.64
C GLU A 4 2.85 11.61 -2.28
N ILE A 5 2.83 11.44 -3.60
CA ILE A 5 1.71 10.87 -4.34
C ILE A 5 2.18 9.51 -4.87
N GLU A 6 1.63 8.42 -4.33
CA GLU A 6 2.01 7.06 -4.69
C GLU A 6 0.78 6.23 -5.08
N LEU A 7 0.91 5.34 -6.07
CA LEU A 7 -0.02 4.26 -6.37
C LEU A 7 0.61 2.92 -5.98
N LYS A 8 -0.02 2.21 -5.04
CA LYS A 8 0.40 0.88 -4.59
C LYS A 8 -0.42 -0.22 -5.26
N LEU A 9 0.29 -1.22 -5.75
CA LEU A 9 -0.26 -2.35 -6.49
C LEU A 9 0.25 -3.66 -5.90
N ALA A 10 -0.66 -4.57 -5.53
CA ALA A 10 -0.30 -5.94 -5.16
C ALA A 10 -0.12 -6.79 -6.42
N LEU A 11 0.88 -7.67 -6.43
CA LEU A 11 1.23 -8.51 -7.58
C LEU A 11 0.88 -9.98 -7.33
N ALA A 12 0.46 -10.69 -8.38
CA ALA A 12 0.47 -12.15 -8.36
C ALA A 12 1.92 -12.69 -8.33
N GLU A 13 2.08 -14.00 -8.12
CA GLU A 13 3.39 -14.64 -8.04
C GLU A 13 4.23 -14.49 -9.31
N THR A 14 3.59 -14.49 -10.48
CA THR A 14 4.23 -14.26 -11.79
C THR A 14 4.45 -12.78 -12.12
N GLY A 15 3.92 -11.87 -11.29
CA GLY A 15 3.95 -10.43 -11.52
C GLY A 15 5.38 -9.85 -11.61
N PRO A 16 6.30 -10.16 -10.68
CA PRO A 16 7.68 -9.69 -10.73
C PRO A 16 8.37 -10.00 -12.07
N GLU A 17 8.38 -11.27 -12.49
CA GLU A 17 9.01 -11.67 -13.76
C GLU A 17 8.36 -10.97 -14.96
N ALA A 18 7.02 -10.84 -14.95
CA ALA A 18 6.30 -10.11 -15.99
C ALA A 18 6.68 -8.62 -16.05
N LEU A 19 7.01 -7.98 -14.93
CA LEU A 19 7.49 -6.59 -14.90
C LEU A 19 8.87 -6.46 -15.55
N HIS A 20 9.81 -7.35 -15.23
CA HIS A 20 11.15 -7.34 -15.84
C HIS A 20 11.09 -7.49 -17.36
N HIS A 21 10.10 -8.24 -17.88
CA HIS A 21 9.93 -8.48 -19.31
C HIS A 21 8.99 -7.45 -19.97
N HIS A 22 8.39 -6.54 -19.20
CA HIS A 22 7.41 -5.60 -19.73
C HIS A 22 8.09 -4.57 -20.65
N PRO A 23 7.59 -4.30 -21.87
CA PRO A 23 8.24 -3.39 -22.82
C PRO A 23 8.47 -1.96 -22.32
N ARG A 24 7.71 -1.51 -21.32
CA ARG A 24 7.89 -0.19 -20.68
C ARG A 24 9.03 -0.14 -19.66
N LEU A 25 9.50 -1.28 -19.16
CA LEU A 25 10.50 -1.37 -18.09
C LEU A 25 11.76 -2.13 -18.52
N ALA A 26 11.67 -3.12 -19.40
CA ALA A 26 12.75 -4.05 -19.75
C ALA A 26 14.04 -3.38 -20.30
N GLY A 27 13.94 -2.16 -20.85
CA GLY A 27 15.09 -1.40 -21.34
C GLY A 27 15.67 -0.39 -20.36
N LEU A 28 15.03 -0.20 -19.20
CA LEU A 28 15.44 0.77 -18.19
C LEU A 28 16.43 0.12 -17.21
N PRO A 29 17.49 0.85 -16.79
CA PRO A 29 18.40 0.34 -15.78
C PRO A 29 17.68 0.21 -14.44
N THR A 30 18.08 -0.79 -13.65
CA THR A 30 17.58 -0.97 -12.28
C THR A 30 18.66 -0.79 -11.23
N THR A 31 18.23 -0.37 -10.04
CA THR A 31 19.05 -0.41 -8.83
C THR A 31 18.31 -1.19 -7.76
N THR A 32 18.99 -2.14 -7.13
CA THR A 32 18.42 -2.96 -6.06
C THR A 32 19.09 -2.65 -4.74
N THR A 33 18.29 -2.39 -3.71
CA THR A 33 18.75 -2.15 -2.33
C THR A 33 17.98 -3.04 -1.37
N ARG A 34 18.63 -3.55 -0.32
CA ARG A 34 17.95 -4.26 0.76
C ARG A 34 17.56 -3.28 1.86
N LEU A 35 16.30 -3.33 2.29
CA LEU A 35 15.74 -2.40 3.25
C LEU A 35 15.23 -3.16 4.48
N GLY A 36 15.89 -2.96 5.61
CA GLY A 36 15.44 -3.44 6.92
C GLY A 36 14.72 -2.32 7.66
N ASN A 37 13.51 -2.56 8.13
CA ASN A 37 12.73 -1.55 8.86
C ASN A 37 12.22 -2.14 10.17
N THR A 38 12.28 -1.33 11.23
CA THR A 38 11.64 -1.60 12.52
C THR A 38 10.56 -0.56 12.74
N TYR A 39 9.33 -1.00 12.96
CA TYR A 39 8.20 -0.13 13.26
C TYR A 39 7.98 -0.05 14.77
N PHE A 40 7.65 1.16 15.22
CA PHE A 40 7.47 1.48 16.63
C PHE A 40 6.06 1.97 16.88
N ASP A 41 5.51 1.56 18.02
CA ASP A 41 4.24 2.04 18.56
C ASP A 41 4.23 1.79 20.08
N THR A 42 3.22 2.29 20.78
CA THR A 42 2.94 1.87 22.16
C THR A 42 2.35 0.47 22.16
N PRO A 43 2.42 -0.26 23.30
CA PRO A 43 1.75 -1.56 23.42
C PRO A 43 0.25 -1.51 23.09
N GLU A 44 -0.38 -0.36 23.32
CA GLU A 44 -1.79 -0.07 23.07
C GLU A 44 -2.10 0.39 21.63
N GLY A 45 -1.10 0.59 20.77
CA GLY A 45 -1.32 0.98 19.36
C GLY A 45 -1.75 2.44 19.17
N GLU A 46 -1.26 3.35 20.01
CA GLU A 46 -1.69 4.75 19.99
C GLU A 46 -1.28 5.50 18.71
N LEU A 47 -0.13 5.17 18.10
CA LEU A 47 0.26 5.77 16.82
C LEU A 47 -0.64 5.26 15.70
N GLU A 48 -0.88 3.94 15.61
CA GLU A 48 -1.80 3.36 14.63
C GLU A 48 -3.21 3.96 14.73
N ALA A 49 -3.75 4.05 15.95
CA ALA A 49 -5.06 4.67 16.21
C ALA A 49 -5.10 6.14 15.79
N ALA A 50 -3.98 6.86 15.97
CA ALA A 50 -3.79 8.23 15.48
C ALA A 50 -3.38 8.30 14.00
N ARG A 51 -3.39 7.17 13.28
CA ARG A 51 -3.04 7.07 11.86
C ARG A 51 -1.62 7.48 11.53
N LEU A 52 -0.69 7.18 12.42
CA LEU A 52 0.73 7.45 12.29
C LEU A 52 1.52 6.16 12.17
N ALA A 53 2.53 6.16 11.31
CA ALA A 53 3.50 5.08 11.19
C ALA A 53 4.89 5.63 11.46
N LEU A 54 5.51 5.18 12.56
CA LEU A 54 6.88 5.50 12.92
C LEU A 54 7.79 4.31 12.63
N ARG A 55 8.87 4.54 11.90
CA ARG A 55 9.88 3.51 11.62
C ARG A 55 11.30 4.03 11.74
N LEU A 56 12.20 3.10 12.05
CA LEU A 56 13.62 3.22 11.73
C LEU A 56 13.93 2.28 10.57
N ARG A 57 14.44 2.84 9.47
CA ARG A 57 14.93 2.11 8.30
C ARG A 57 16.44 2.08 8.33
N HIS A 58 17.00 0.89 8.25
CA HIS A 58 18.42 0.67 7.99
C HIS A 58 18.59 0.33 6.50
N ASP A 59 19.26 1.23 5.76
CA ASP A 59 19.90 0.88 4.50
C ASP A 59 21.36 0.51 4.76
N ASP A 60 22.11 0.00 3.78
CA ASP A 60 23.48 -0.53 3.97
C ASP A 60 24.45 0.45 4.67
N THR A 61 24.13 1.74 4.74
CA THR A 61 25.04 2.78 5.23
C THR A 61 24.43 3.73 6.28
N ARG A 62 23.10 3.81 6.38
CA ARG A 62 22.42 4.85 7.16
C ARG A 62 21.24 4.28 7.94
N LEU A 63 20.98 4.93 9.06
CA LEU A 63 19.77 4.73 9.85
C LEU A 63 18.89 5.96 9.72
N VAL A 64 17.68 5.75 9.21
CA VAL A 64 16.76 6.82 8.83
C VAL A 64 15.47 6.66 9.62
N GLN A 65 15.09 7.69 10.38
CA GLN A 65 13.81 7.77 11.06
C GLN A 65 12.77 8.42 10.16
N THR A 66 11.62 7.77 10.05
CA THR A 66 10.49 8.28 9.28
C THR A 66 9.22 8.28 10.13
N LEU A 67 8.52 9.41 10.18
CA LEU A 67 7.12 9.48 10.60
C LEU A 67 6.26 9.74 9.37
N LYS A 68 5.29 8.86 9.12
CA LYS A 68 4.28 9.01 8.05
C LYS A 68 2.90 9.18 8.67
N THR A 69 2.08 10.08 8.14
CA THR A 69 0.64 10.08 8.42
C THR A 69 -0.07 9.13 7.46
N SER A 70 -1.25 8.67 7.83
CA SER A 70 -2.16 8.06 6.86
C SER A 70 -2.64 9.14 5.92
N GLY A 71 -2.58 8.85 4.62
CA GLY A 71 -2.98 9.80 3.60
C GLY A 71 -4.49 9.89 3.41
N ARG A 72 -4.92 10.68 2.43
CA ARG A 72 -6.23 10.49 1.75
C ARG A 72 -6.01 9.56 0.57
N GLY A 73 -6.93 8.65 0.29
CA GLY A 73 -6.67 7.61 -0.71
C GLY A 73 -7.72 6.50 -0.79
N GLY A 74 -7.62 5.72 -1.86
CA GLY A 74 -8.48 4.56 -2.13
C GLY A 74 -8.26 4.08 -3.56
N GLY A 75 -8.26 2.76 -3.78
CA GLY A 75 -7.89 2.20 -5.08
C GLY A 75 -6.39 2.29 -5.37
N GLY A 76 -5.55 2.09 -4.36
CA GLY A 76 -4.09 2.04 -4.44
C GLY A 76 -3.40 3.37 -4.18
N LEU A 77 -4.10 4.48 -4.43
CA LEU A 77 -3.51 5.81 -4.38
C LEU A 77 -3.41 6.33 -2.94
N SER A 78 -2.26 6.88 -2.55
CA SER A 78 -2.08 7.57 -1.27
C SER A 78 -1.42 8.94 -1.44
N ASN A 79 -1.87 9.89 -0.62
CA ASN A 79 -1.32 11.24 -0.50
C ASN A 79 -1.16 11.59 0.98
N ARG A 80 0.09 11.65 1.48
CA ARG A 80 0.40 11.70 2.92
C ARG A 80 1.52 12.67 3.26
N GLY A 81 1.51 13.13 4.52
CA GLY A 81 2.64 13.84 5.12
C GLY A 81 3.75 12.87 5.52
N GLU A 82 4.97 13.21 5.15
CA GLU A 82 6.18 12.46 5.45
C GLU A 82 7.25 13.36 6.06
N TRP A 83 7.84 12.89 7.16
CA TRP A 83 9.02 13.49 7.79
C TRP A 83 10.09 12.44 7.92
N GLU A 84 11.20 12.64 7.20
CA GLU A 84 12.33 11.72 7.16
C GLU A 84 13.61 12.43 7.58
N TRP A 85 14.42 11.79 8.44
CA TRP A 85 15.75 12.28 8.79
C TRP A 85 16.68 11.17 9.27
N GLU A 86 17.98 11.38 9.05
CA GLU A 86 19.02 10.49 9.53
C GLU A 86 19.20 10.60 11.06
N VAL A 87 19.41 9.47 11.72
CA VAL A 87 19.72 9.39 13.15
C VAL A 87 21.10 8.76 13.35
N LEU A 88 21.87 9.30 14.30
CA LEU A 88 23.29 8.93 14.49
C LEU A 88 23.51 7.69 15.37
N GLY A 89 22.46 7.17 16.01
CA GLY A 89 22.52 6.04 16.93
C GLY A 89 21.33 5.10 16.76
N PRO A 90 21.36 3.90 17.36
CA PRO A 90 20.41 2.82 17.07
C PRO A 90 18.97 3.08 17.54
N GLY A 91 18.73 4.20 18.23
CA GLY A 91 17.44 4.54 18.84
C GLY A 91 16.72 5.65 18.10
N LEU A 92 15.44 5.83 18.46
CA LEU A 92 14.63 6.92 17.96
C LEU A 92 15.16 8.28 18.45
N ASP A 93 15.18 9.27 17.58
CA ASP A 93 15.28 10.68 17.95
C ASP A 93 13.90 11.16 18.43
N LEU A 94 13.65 10.98 19.73
CA LEU A 94 12.40 11.37 20.37
C LEU A 94 12.24 12.89 20.50
N SER A 95 13.34 13.63 20.57
CA SER A 95 13.29 15.09 20.70
C SER A 95 12.72 15.71 19.44
N LYS A 96 13.30 15.37 18.28
CA LYS A 96 12.80 15.90 17.00
C LYS A 96 11.42 15.36 16.64
N LEU A 97 11.13 14.12 17.05
CA LEU A 97 9.81 13.54 16.87
C LEU A 97 8.73 14.33 17.63
N ALA A 98 9.00 14.73 18.88
CA ALA A 98 8.07 15.50 19.70
C ALA A 98 7.64 16.83 19.06
N ASP A 99 8.54 17.46 18.31
CA ASP A 99 8.30 18.75 17.66
C ASP A 99 7.46 18.65 16.37
N LEU A 100 7.16 17.44 15.89
CA LEU A 100 6.41 17.27 14.65
C LEU A 100 4.91 17.55 14.86
N PRO A 101 4.25 18.28 13.94
CA PRO A 101 2.82 18.61 14.07
C PRO A 101 1.88 17.42 14.34
N PRO A 102 2.05 16.24 13.70
CA PRO A 102 1.17 15.10 13.98
C PRO A 102 1.34 14.51 15.39
N MET A 103 2.45 14.78 16.06
CA MET A 103 2.68 14.30 17.43
C MET A 103 1.97 15.17 18.47
N ALA A 104 1.60 16.41 18.14
CA ALA A 104 0.92 17.33 19.04
C ALA A 104 -0.50 16.88 19.45
N SER A 105 -1.14 15.99 18.67
CA SER A 105 -2.45 15.42 19.00
C SER A 105 -2.39 14.20 19.92
N LEU A 106 -1.19 13.70 20.24
CA LEU A 106 -1.01 12.54 21.10
C LEU A 106 -0.88 12.96 22.57
N GLY A 107 -1.30 12.08 23.48
CA GLY A 107 -1.23 12.33 24.91
C GLY A 107 0.20 12.47 25.43
N GLU A 108 0.36 13.17 26.55
CA GLU A 108 1.63 13.25 27.26
C GLU A 108 2.12 11.83 27.63
N GLY A 109 3.40 11.55 27.34
CA GLY A 109 4.04 10.28 27.67
C GLY A 109 3.98 9.18 26.60
N VAL A 110 3.27 9.37 25.47
CA VAL A 110 3.26 8.39 24.36
C VAL A 110 4.68 8.06 23.90
N LEU A 111 5.53 9.08 23.72
CA LEU A 111 6.93 8.91 23.30
C LEU A 111 7.74 8.01 24.23
N GLY A 112 7.46 8.06 25.54
CA GLY A 112 8.16 7.24 26.54
C GLY A 112 7.72 5.77 26.55
N ARG A 113 6.62 5.43 25.87
CA ARG A 113 6.08 4.07 25.76
C ARG A 113 6.35 3.40 24.41
N LEU A 114 7.03 4.09 23.49
CA LEU A 114 7.33 3.55 22.17
C LEU A 114 8.24 2.32 22.29
N THR A 115 7.82 1.22 21.68
CA THR A 115 8.57 -0.04 21.63
C THR A 115 8.57 -0.58 20.20
N PRO A 116 9.60 -1.35 19.80
CA PRO A 116 9.54 -2.11 18.55
C PRO A 116 8.32 -3.04 18.54
N ARG A 117 7.55 -3.03 17.46
CA ARG A 117 6.30 -3.83 17.34
C ARG A 117 6.41 -4.93 16.30
N PHE A 118 6.91 -4.58 15.11
CA PHE A 118 7.11 -5.48 13.99
C PHE A 118 8.22 -4.95 13.08
N SER A 119 8.69 -5.78 12.16
CA SER A 119 9.71 -5.41 11.19
C SER A 119 9.28 -5.75 9.77
N THR A 120 9.95 -5.12 8.80
CA THR A 120 9.87 -5.51 7.39
C THR A 120 11.27 -5.62 6.82
N ASP A 121 11.56 -6.72 6.12
CA ASP A 121 12.83 -6.94 5.41
C ASP A 121 12.50 -7.31 3.96
N PHE A 122 12.91 -6.45 3.04
CA PHE A 122 12.63 -6.64 1.62
C PHE A 122 13.72 -6.05 0.74
N SER A 123 13.85 -6.61 -0.46
CA SER A 123 14.61 -6.01 -1.56
C SER A 123 13.69 -5.04 -2.30
N ARG A 124 14.17 -3.81 -2.51
CA ARG A 124 13.54 -2.81 -3.36
C ARG A 124 14.36 -2.69 -4.64
N GLU A 125 13.75 -2.99 -5.78
CA GLU A 125 14.30 -2.73 -7.10
C GLU A 125 13.59 -1.52 -7.73
N ILE A 126 14.36 -0.55 -8.21
CA ILE A 126 13.84 0.70 -8.74
C ILE A 126 14.15 0.81 -10.23
N TRP A 127 13.12 1.12 -11.03
CA TRP A 127 13.26 1.74 -12.35
C TRP A 127 12.91 3.23 -12.25
N TRP A 128 13.65 4.06 -12.97
CA TRP A 128 13.28 5.45 -13.22
C TRP A 128 12.55 5.52 -14.56
N TRP A 129 11.25 5.81 -14.51
CA TRP A 129 10.40 5.94 -15.68
C TRP A 129 10.10 7.41 -15.93
N GLU A 130 10.22 7.84 -17.18
CA GLU A 130 9.98 9.22 -17.58
C GLU A 130 9.30 9.26 -18.95
N ASP A 131 8.36 10.19 -19.11
CA ASP A 131 7.84 10.63 -20.39
C ASP A 131 7.75 12.16 -20.45
N ASP A 132 7.12 12.70 -21.51
CA ASP A 132 6.99 14.14 -21.71
C ASP A 132 6.18 14.86 -20.62
N THR A 133 5.49 14.13 -19.74
CA THR A 133 4.51 14.66 -18.79
C THR A 133 4.84 14.38 -17.32
N ALA A 134 5.66 13.36 -17.03
CA ALA A 134 6.00 13.00 -15.65
C ALA A 134 7.30 12.20 -15.51
N THR A 135 7.88 12.29 -14.32
CA THR A 135 8.92 11.39 -13.81
C THR A 135 8.37 10.56 -12.66
N LEU A 136 8.49 9.23 -12.78
CA LEU A 136 8.02 8.26 -11.80
C LEU A 136 9.18 7.40 -11.29
N GLU A 137 9.21 7.22 -9.96
CA GLU A 137 9.94 6.10 -9.36
C GLU A 137 9.03 4.88 -9.41
N VAL A 138 9.48 3.81 -10.07
CA VAL A 138 8.77 2.53 -10.13
C VAL A 138 9.53 1.56 -9.24
N ALA A 139 8.97 1.21 -8.08
CA ALA A 139 9.64 0.40 -7.07
C ALA A 139 8.96 -0.96 -6.91
N LEU A 140 9.67 -2.05 -7.22
CA LEU A 140 9.25 -3.42 -6.91
C LEU A 140 9.82 -3.83 -5.56
N ASP A 141 8.94 -4.15 -4.61
CA ASP A 141 9.29 -4.62 -3.28
C ASP A 141 8.99 -6.11 -3.12
N LEU A 142 10.02 -6.88 -2.75
CA LEU A 142 9.95 -8.32 -2.52
C LEU A 142 10.57 -8.69 -1.17
N GLY A 143 9.79 -9.29 -0.28
CA GLY A 143 10.28 -9.70 1.05
C GLY A 143 9.17 -10.08 2.01
N GLU A 144 9.30 -9.70 3.27
CA GLU A 144 8.33 -10.06 4.30
C GLU A 144 8.10 -8.98 5.37
N ILE A 145 6.92 -9.03 5.97
CA ILE A 145 6.55 -8.39 7.24
C ILE A 145 6.62 -9.46 8.31
N ARG A 146 7.20 -9.14 9.48
CA ARG A 146 7.32 -10.06 10.61
C ARG A 146 6.83 -9.42 11.91
N ALA A 147 5.83 -10.04 12.54
CA ALA A 147 5.24 -9.61 13.81
C ALA A 147 5.22 -10.79 14.80
N GLY A 148 6.27 -10.91 15.60
CA GLY A 148 6.50 -12.09 16.43
C GLY A 148 6.76 -13.33 15.55
N GLU A 149 5.99 -14.39 15.75
CA GLU A 149 6.06 -15.63 14.95
C GLU A 149 5.25 -15.57 13.64
N ARG A 150 4.43 -14.53 13.45
CA ARG A 150 3.61 -14.37 12.26
C ARG A 150 4.38 -13.61 11.18
N THR A 151 4.17 -14.02 9.93
CA THR A 151 4.77 -13.39 8.75
C THR A 151 3.72 -13.13 7.68
N ALA A 152 3.97 -12.12 6.84
CA ALA A 152 3.18 -11.84 5.64
C ALA A 152 4.14 -11.48 4.49
N THR A 153 3.82 -11.91 3.26
CA THR A 153 4.70 -11.71 2.09
C THR A 153 4.56 -10.28 1.54
N ILE A 154 5.68 -9.59 1.34
CA ILE A 154 5.72 -8.35 0.56
C ILE A 154 5.95 -8.72 -0.91
N ARG A 155 4.99 -8.37 -1.76
CA ARG A 155 5.07 -8.52 -3.21
C ARG A 155 4.22 -7.43 -3.86
N GLU A 156 4.80 -6.25 -3.95
CA GLU A 156 4.08 -5.04 -4.36
C GLU A 156 4.92 -4.18 -5.29
N LEU A 157 4.22 -3.45 -6.16
CA LEU A 157 4.76 -2.41 -7.02
C LEU A 157 4.24 -1.06 -6.51
N GLU A 158 5.13 -0.13 -6.25
CA GLU A 158 4.81 1.25 -5.94
C GLU A 158 5.20 2.12 -7.14
N LEU A 159 4.26 2.94 -7.62
CA LEU A 159 4.55 4.03 -8.57
C LEU A 159 4.49 5.33 -7.77
N GLU A 160 5.59 6.06 -7.69
CA GLU A 160 5.65 7.33 -6.98
C GLU A 160 5.91 8.48 -7.95
N LEU A 161 5.02 9.47 -7.94
CA LEU A 161 5.17 10.68 -8.77
C LEU A 161 6.22 11.61 -8.16
N LYS A 162 7.35 11.79 -8.85
CA LYS A 162 8.39 12.73 -8.42
C LYS A 162 8.19 14.12 -9.00
N ASP A 163 7.75 14.20 -10.25
CA ASP A 163 7.44 15.45 -10.95
C ASP A 163 6.41 15.20 -12.07
N GLY A 164 5.57 16.19 -12.37
CA GLY A 164 4.59 16.12 -13.47
C GLY A 164 3.16 15.75 -13.09
N ASP A 165 2.42 15.14 -14.02
CA ASP A 165 0.98 14.85 -13.89
C ASP A 165 0.70 13.47 -13.23
N GLU A 166 -0.23 13.45 -12.26
CA GLU A 166 -0.76 12.22 -11.65
C GLU A 166 -1.41 11.29 -12.69
N ALA A 167 -1.96 11.84 -13.77
CA ALA A 167 -2.56 11.04 -14.83
C ALA A 167 -1.56 10.06 -15.48
N ALA A 168 -0.30 10.46 -15.64
CA ALA A 168 0.74 9.62 -16.24
C ALA A 168 1.02 8.36 -15.42
N MET A 169 0.96 8.47 -14.08
CA MET A 169 1.11 7.33 -13.18
C MET A 169 -0.04 6.31 -13.34
N LEU A 170 -1.28 6.81 -13.43
CA LEU A 170 -2.45 5.95 -13.66
C LEU A 170 -2.41 5.30 -15.06
N ASP A 171 -1.98 6.05 -16.07
CA ASP A 171 -1.82 5.55 -17.43
C ASP A 171 -0.75 4.46 -17.50
N LEU A 172 0.39 4.64 -16.82
CA LEU A 172 1.42 3.59 -16.70
C LEU A 172 0.85 2.34 -16.01
N ALA A 173 0.14 2.50 -14.89
CA ALA A 173 -0.46 1.36 -14.18
C ALA A 173 -1.44 0.57 -15.06
N GLU A 174 -2.29 1.25 -15.83
CA GLU A 174 -3.20 0.60 -16.78
C GLU A 174 -2.47 -0.10 -17.92
N ILE A 175 -1.36 0.47 -18.40
CA ILE A 175 -0.50 -0.17 -19.41
C ILE A 175 0.11 -1.45 -18.85
N LEU A 176 0.69 -1.41 -17.64
CA LEU A 176 1.28 -2.58 -16.98
C LEU A 176 0.24 -3.69 -16.77
N ALA A 177 -0.95 -3.33 -16.30
CA ALA A 177 -2.04 -4.29 -16.04
C ALA A 177 -2.52 -5.05 -17.29
N LYS A 178 -2.15 -4.63 -18.51
CA LYS A 178 -2.47 -5.39 -19.73
C LYS A 178 -1.76 -6.74 -19.81
N THR A 179 -0.57 -6.84 -19.22
CA THR A 179 0.27 -8.06 -19.31
C THR A 179 0.88 -8.49 -17.98
N VAL A 180 0.72 -7.69 -16.93
CA VAL A 180 1.16 -8.01 -15.57
C VAL A 180 -0.07 -8.24 -14.69
N PRO A 181 -0.20 -9.41 -14.03
CA PRO A 181 -1.28 -9.68 -13.08
C PRO A 181 -1.04 -8.90 -11.78
N LEU A 182 -1.60 -7.69 -11.71
CA LEU A 182 -1.51 -6.76 -10.58
C LEU A 182 -2.88 -6.15 -10.24
N ARG A 183 -3.06 -5.65 -9.02
CA ARG A 183 -4.29 -4.95 -8.60
C ARG A 183 -3.96 -3.78 -7.68
N PRO A 184 -4.84 -2.78 -7.53
CA PRO A 184 -4.72 -1.80 -6.45
C PRO A 184 -4.63 -2.45 -5.07
N SER A 185 -3.83 -1.87 -4.18
CA SER A 185 -3.70 -2.25 -2.76
C SER A 185 -3.73 -1.02 -1.87
N ASP A 186 -4.66 -0.98 -0.93
CA ASP A 186 -4.91 0.19 -0.08
C ASP A 186 -4.20 0.10 1.27
N THR A 187 -3.74 -1.09 1.65
CA THR A 187 -3.17 -1.33 2.98
C THR A 187 -1.66 -1.13 2.97
N SER A 188 -1.16 -0.16 3.75
CA SER A 188 0.28 0.08 3.89
C SER A 188 0.98 -1.08 4.59
N LYS A 189 2.29 -1.24 4.37
CA LYS A 189 3.12 -2.20 5.11
C LYS A 189 2.98 -2.04 6.63
N ALA A 190 2.82 -0.79 7.11
CA ALA A 190 2.61 -0.51 8.52
C ALA A 190 1.25 -1.06 9.03
N ALA A 191 0.16 -0.78 8.31
CA ALA A 191 -1.17 -1.28 8.67
C ALA A 191 -1.26 -2.81 8.55
N ARG A 192 -0.60 -3.40 7.55
CA ARG A 192 -0.45 -4.86 7.41
C ARG A 192 0.30 -5.46 8.61
N GLY A 193 1.40 -4.84 9.04
CA GLY A 193 2.15 -5.25 10.22
C GLY A 193 1.36 -5.13 11.53
N ALA A 194 0.58 -4.06 11.69
CA ALA A 194 -0.33 -3.90 12.82
C ALA A 194 -1.44 -4.95 12.84
N ALA A 195 -2.10 -5.19 11.71
CA ALA A 195 -3.11 -6.26 11.56
C ALA A 195 -2.52 -7.65 11.84
N LEU A 196 -1.32 -7.91 11.32
CA LEU A 196 -0.58 -9.14 11.56
C LEU A 196 -0.25 -9.29 13.06
N LEU A 197 0.13 -8.22 13.74
CA LEU A 197 0.41 -8.20 15.18
C LEU A 197 -0.86 -8.35 16.04
N ALA A 198 -1.96 -7.74 15.65
CA ALA A 198 -3.24 -7.87 16.34
C ALA A 198 -3.89 -9.25 16.10
N GLY A 199 -3.56 -9.90 14.99
CA GLY A 199 -4.23 -11.13 14.54
C GLY A 199 -5.64 -10.87 14.02
N CYS A 200 -5.94 -9.63 13.63
CA CYS A 200 -7.22 -9.24 13.07
C CYS A 200 -7.03 -8.11 12.06
N TRP A 201 -7.96 -8.03 11.11
CA TRP A 201 -8.01 -6.97 10.12
C TRP A 201 -9.25 -6.12 10.33
N THR A 202 -9.06 -4.80 10.27
CA THR A 202 -10.15 -3.84 10.31
C THR A 202 -10.57 -3.48 8.88
N LEU A 203 -11.86 -3.60 8.59
CA LEU A 203 -12.39 -3.23 7.28
C LEU A 203 -13.00 -1.84 7.35
N PRO A 204 -12.80 -1.01 6.31
CA PRO A 204 -13.52 0.26 6.19
C PRO A 204 -15.02 0.01 6.01
N GLU A 205 -15.83 0.97 6.43
CA GLU A 205 -17.27 0.93 6.17
C GLU A 205 -17.58 1.01 4.67
N GLY A 206 -18.73 0.48 4.28
CA GLY A 206 -19.27 0.66 2.93
C GLY A 206 -20.16 1.90 2.84
N GLY A 207 -20.97 1.98 1.78
CA GLY A 207 -22.07 2.96 1.66
C GLY A 207 -22.02 3.75 0.37
N THR A 208 -20.85 4.27 0.01
CA THR A 208 -20.61 4.87 -1.31
C THR A 208 -19.91 3.87 -2.24
N ALA A 209 -19.89 4.16 -3.54
CA ALA A 209 -19.22 3.31 -4.51
C ALA A 209 -17.71 3.18 -4.20
N SER A 210 -17.04 4.29 -3.91
CA SER A 210 -15.63 4.29 -3.52
C SER A 210 -15.37 3.56 -2.20
N ALA A 211 -16.26 3.68 -1.22
CA ALA A 211 -16.15 2.96 0.05
C ALA A 211 -16.28 1.44 -0.12
N TRP A 212 -17.20 0.98 -0.97
CA TRP A 212 -17.31 -0.45 -1.28
C TRP A 212 -16.11 -0.99 -2.05
N LEU A 213 -15.55 -0.22 -3.00
CA LEU A 213 -14.31 -0.61 -3.67
C LEU A 213 -13.15 -0.69 -2.67
N HIS A 214 -12.98 0.32 -1.82
CA HIS A 214 -11.94 0.35 -0.79
C HIS A 214 -12.06 -0.85 0.16
N ARG A 215 -13.28 -1.16 0.63
CA ARG A 215 -13.54 -2.35 1.45
C ARG A 215 -13.17 -3.64 0.74
N ALA A 216 -13.49 -3.76 -0.55
CA ALA A 216 -13.11 -4.93 -1.34
C ALA A 216 -11.57 -5.05 -1.44
N VAL A 217 -10.87 -3.96 -1.72
CA VAL A 217 -9.40 -3.93 -1.83
C VAL A 217 -8.73 -4.31 -0.51
N VAL A 218 -9.17 -3.73 0.62
CA VAL A 218 -8.63 -4.10 1.96
C VAL A 218 -8.89 -5.57 2.28
N ALA A 219 -10.07 -6.11 1.93
CA ALA A 219 -10.35 -7.53 2.10
C ALA A 219 -9.44 -8.41 1.20
N LEU A 220 -9.08 -7.96 0.00
CA LEU A 220 -8.12 -8.69 -0.85
C LEU A 220 -6.68 -8.60 -0.31
N ASP A 221 -6.31 -7.51 0.36
CA ASP A 221 -5.03 -7.40 1.06
C ASP A 221 -4.99 -8.38 2.24
N ALA A 222 -6.05 -8.45 3.04
CA ALA A 222 -6.21 -9.43 4.11
C ALA A 222 -6.14 -10.87 3.60
N LEU A 223 -6.81 -11.16 2.47
CA LEU A 223 -6.73 -12.47 1.82
C LEU A 223 -5.30 -12.83 1.41
N ALA A 224 -4.54 -11.88 0.86
CA ALA A 224 -3.16 -12.11 0.44
C ALA A 224 -2.23 -12.41 1.63
N ASP A 225 -2.46 -11.76 2.78
CA ASP A 225 -1.61 -11.92 3.97
C ASP A 225 -1.98 -13.15 4.81
N THR A 226 -3.26 -13.53 4.85
CA THR A 226 -3.75 -14.61 5.73
C THR A 226 -4.01 -15.93 4.99
N GLY A 227 -4.32 -15.86 3.69
CA GLY A 227 -4.80 -17.02 2.92
C GLY A 227 -6.20 -17.50 3.31
N GLU A 228 -6.91 -16.80 4.19
CA GLU A 228 -8.23 -17.25 4.68
C GLU A 228 -9.34 -16.89 3.69
N ASP A 229 -10.10 -17.89 3.25
CA ASP A 229 -11.19 -17.74 2.26
C ASP A 229 -12.33 -16.82 2.75
N ALA A 230 -12.47 -16.59 4.06
CA ALA A 230 -13.43 -15.62 4.61
C ALA A 230 -13.19 -14.20 4.06
N TRP A 231 -11.94 -13.82 3.80
CA TRP A 231 -11.60 -12.53 3.21
C TRP A 231 -11.95 -12.46 1.72
N ARG A 232 -11.82 -13.58 1.00
CA ARG A 232 -12.29 -13.70 -0.39
C ARG A 232 -13.80 -13.50 -0.47
N ASP A 233 -14.56 -14.14 0.42
CA ASP A 233 -16.01 -13.97 0.49
C ASP A 233 -16.41 -12.54 0.85
N THR A 234 -15.66 -11.90 1.77
CA THR A 234 -15.85 -10.50 2.14
C THR A 234 -15.61 -9.56 0.96
N ALA A 235 -14.52 -9.73 0.23
CA ALA A 235 -14.21 -8.95 -0.97
C ALA A 235 -15.31 -9.12 -2.03
N ARG A 236 -15.76 -10.36 -2.27
CA ARG A 236 -16.86 -10.66 -3.19
C ARG A 236 -18.15 -9.98 -2.79
N GLN A 237 -18.52 -10.01 -1.50
CA GLN A 237 -19.71 -9.32 -1.00
C GLN A 237 -19.62 -7.81 -1.21
N ALA A 238 -18.47 -7.19 -0.92
CA ALA A 238 -18.26 -5.76 -1.14
C ALA A 238 -18.40 -5.37 -2.63
N LEU A 239 -17.85 -6.18 -3.54
CA LEU A 239 -17.98 -5.96 -4.99
C LEU A 239 -19.43 -6.12 -5.48
N TRP A 240 -20.19 -7.09 -4.95
CA TRP A 240 -21.62 -7.20 -5.26
C TRP A 240 -22.43 -6.01 -4.73
N ARG A 241 -22.08 -5.47 -3.56
CA ARG A 241 -22.69 -4.25 -3.02
C ARG A 241 -22.39 -3.04 -3.90
N LEU A 242 -21.15 -2.91 -4.39
CA LEU A 242 -20.76 -1.90 -5.38
C LEU A 242 -21.58 -2.04 -6.66
N ALA A 243 -21.70 -3.28 -7.19
CA ALA A 243 -22.44 -3.54 -8.41
C ALA A 243 -23.94 -3.17 -8.29
N ALA A 244 -24.52 -3.33 -7.10
CA ALA A 244 -25.92 -3.03 -6.81
C ALA A 244 -26.27 -1.53 -6.72
N LEU A 245 -25.28 -0.61 -6.75
CA LEU A 245 -25.54 0.83 -6.67
C LEU A 245 -26.19 1.45 -7.92
N GLN A 246 -26.50 0.65 -8.94
CA GLN A 246 -27.17 1.05 -10.19
C GLN A 246 -26.44 2.16 -10.98
N ASP A 247 -25.12 2.27 -10.84
CA ASP A 247 -24.29 3.11 -11.69
C ASP A 247 -23.64 2.25 -12.78
N ALA A 248 -24.14 2.39 -14.01
CA ALA A 248 -23.68 1.62 -15.16
C ALA A 248 -22.17 1.74 -15.43
N ARG A 249 -21.50 2.80 -14.95
CA ARG A 249 -20.05 2.99 -15.10
C ARG A 249 -19.21 2.08 -14.21
N VAL A 250 -19.82 1.48 -13.18
CA VAL A 250 -19.13 0.62 -12.20
C VAL A 250 -19.75 -0.76 -12.05
N SER A 251 -21.05 -0.91 -12.33
CA SER A 251 -21.78 -2.14 -12.05
C SER A 251 -21.24 -3.37 -12.78
N GLU A 252 -20.94 -3.25 -14.08
CA GLU A 252 -20.43 -4.38 -14.86
C GLU A 252 -19.07 -4.86 -14.37
N ASP A 253 -18.10 -3.95 -14.24
CA ASP A 253 -16.76 -4.31 -13.79
C ASP A 253 -16.77 -4.86 -12.35
N ALA A 254 -17.58 -4.28 -11.45
CA ALA A 254 -17.71 -4.79 -10.09
C ALA A 254 -18.29 -6.21 -10.06
N GLN A 255 -19.30 -6.50 -10.90
CA GLN A 255 -19.85 -7.84 -11.06
C GLN A 255 -18.79 -8.82 -11.59
N ARG A 256 -18.06 -8.45 -12.65
CA ARG A 256 -17.01 -9.31 -13.24
C ARG A 256 -15.91 -9.62 -12.24
N LEU A 257 -15.49 -8.64 -11.44
CA LEU A 257 -14.52 -8.84 -10.36
C LEU A 257 -15.06 -9.79 -9.29
N ALA A 258 -16.33 -9.63 -8.88
CA ALA A 258 -16.97 -10.50 -7.90
C ALA A 258 -17.04 -11.95 -8.40
N GLU A 259 -17.38 -12.14 -9.67
CA GLU A 259 -17.44 -13.46 -10.33
C GLU A 259 -16.06 -14.11 -10.42
N ALA A 260 -15.02 -13.34 -10.76
CA ALA A 260 -13.65 -13.83 -10.86
C ALA A 260 -13.11 -14.41 -9.53
N LEU A 261 -13.55 -13.87 -8.39
CA LEU A 261 -13.18 -14.36 -7.06
C LEU A 261 -13.74 -15.76 -6.73
N HIS A 262 -14.52 -16.40 -7.60
CA HIS A 262 -14.84 -17.83 -7.43
C HIS A 262 -13.70 -18.76 -7.85
N GLN A 263 -12.72 -18.24 -8.60
CA GLN A 263 -11.61 -19.03 -9.12
C GLN A 263 -10.45 -19.04 -8.12
N THR A 264 -9.70 -20.15 -8.06
CA THR A 264 -8.49 -20.25 -7.23
C THR A 264 -7.42 -19.26 -7.67
N HIS A 265 -7.21 -19.14 -8.99
CA HIS A 265 -6.28 -18.20 -9.61
C HIS A 265 -7.02 -16.94 -10.08
N TRP A 266 -7.52 -16.16 -9.13
CA TRP A 266 -8.39 -15.00 -9.42
C TRP A 266 -7.65 -13.74 -9.88
N LEU A 267 -6.40 -13.54 -9.44
CA LEU A 267 -5.61 -12.35 -9.79
C LEU A 267 -4.98 -12.51 -11.18
N THR A 268 -5.76 -12.17 -12.20
CA THR A 268 -5.36 -12.17 -13.61
C THR A 268 -5.14 -10.73 -14.12
N GLU A 269 -4.60 -10.59 -15.33
CA GLU A 269 -4.47 -9.30 -16.01
C GLU A 269 -5.86 -8.66 -16.24
N ASP A 270 -6.90 -9.45 -16.53
CA ASP A 270 -8.26 -8.92 -16.68
C ASP A 270 -8.82 -8.39 -15.36
N PHE A 271 -8.59 -9.12 -14.27
CA PHE A 271 -8.95 -8.65 -12.93
C PHE A 271 -8.26 -7.31 -12.63
N GLY A 272 -6.96 -7.23 -12.89
CA GLY A 272 -6.16 -6.03 -12.67
C GLY A 272 -6.65 -4.81 -13.43
N ARG A 273 -6.86 -4.96 -14.75
CA ARG A 273 -7.38 -3.88 -15.61
C ARG A 273 -8.72 -3.35 -15.13
N ARG A 274 -9.65 -4.23 -14.75
CA ARG A 274 -10.98 -3.83 -14.27
C ARG A 274 -10.91 -3.12 -12.93
N ALA A 275 -10.10 -3.65 -12.00
CA ALA A 275 -9.92 -3.05 -10.68
C ALA A 275 -9.32 -1.64 -10.78
N LEU A 276 -8.29 -1.45 -11.62
CA LEU A 276 -7.70 -0.13 -11.89
C LEU A 276 -8.68 0.80 -12.60
N GLY A 277 -9.40 0.31 -13.61
CA GLY A 277 -10.40 1.10 -14.32
C GLY A 277 -11.51 1.59 -13.38
N LEU A 278 -11.96 0.77 -12.44
CA LEU A 278 -12.90 1.17 -11.39
C LEU A 278 -12.30 2.23 -10.46
N ALA A 279 -11.07 2.00 -9.97
CA ALA A 279 -10.37 2.93 -9.09
C ALA A 279 -10.23 4.32 -9.73
N ARG A 280 -9.91 4.39 -11.03
CA ARG A 280 -9.77 5.65 -11.78
C ARG A 280 -11.09 6.40 -11.96
N ARG A 281 -12.21 5.69 -12.15
CA ARG A 281 -13.53 6.31 -12.40
C ARG A 281 -14.20 6.80 -11.11
N LEU A 282 -13.83 6.24 -9.97
CA LEU A 282 -14.44 6.56 -8.69
C LEU A 282 -13.73 7.74 -8.01
N PRO A 283 -14.48 8.62 -7.32
CA PRO A 283 -13.85 9.67 -6.54
C PRO A 283 -13.00 9.04 -5.42
N LYS A 284 -11.87 9.68 -5.10
CA LYS A 284 -10.98 9.22 -4.02
C LYS A 284 -11.76 9.17 -2.71
N VAL A 285 -11.58 8.10 -1.94
CA VAL A 285 -12.16 8.00 -0.59
C VAL A 285 -11.43 8.99 0.31
N ALA A 286 -12.20 9.82 1.02
CA ALA A 286 -11.64 10.43 2.22
C ALA A 286 -11.45 9.29 3.21
N LEU A 287 -10.20 8.93 3.51
CA LEU A 287 -9.88 8.03 4.60
C LEU A 287 -10.30 8.77 5.89
N GLY A 288 -11.58 8.59 6.24
CA GLY A 288 -12.27 9.18 7.39
C GLY A 288 -11.83 8.50 8.65
#